data_AF-A0A3M1H6K1-F1
#
_entry.id   AF-A0A3M1H6K1-F1
#
_cell.length_a   1.000
_cell.length_b   1.000
_cell.length_c   1.000
_cell.angle_alpha   90.00
_cell.angle_beta   90.00
_cell.angle_gamma   90.00
#
_symmetry.space_group_name_H-M   'P 1'
#
loop_
_entity.id
_entity.type
_entity.pdbx_description
1 polymer ?
#
loop_
_entity_poly.entity_id
_entity_poly.type
_entity_poly.pdbx_seq_one_letter_code
_entity_poly.pdbx_strand_id
1 'polypeptide(L)'
;MTRTIPVVIASPYLMEDMSERYDEHYVQIQKEKFGYDPNNFAGVRELNGPDLTIELIDARNSDIFLNAKAPLYISGSTSAVERVVHELRGSRRVIARFSIFYGKASGYSGDYPEETGYALDIPKSVEAVKRMLTHTPTMLALQERNLDDLLKGLNDLNKHLQQPVLTTPYLQEVFS
;
A
#
# COMPACT_ATOMS: atom_id res chain seq x y z
N MET A 1 14.75 11.64 -19.11
CA MET A 1 14.82 11.95 -17.67
C MET A 1 13.94 10.93 -16.98
N THR A 2 14.46 10.25 -15.95
CA THR A 2 13.67 9.32 -15.12
C THR A 2 12.63 10.12 -14.35
N ARG A 3 11.37 9.69 -14.36
CA ARG A 3 10.28 10.37 -13.64
C ARG A 3 10.27 9.87 -12.19
N THR A 4 10.26 10.80 -11.23
CA THR A 4 10.10 10.46 -9.81
C THR A 4 8.63 10.50 -9.40
N ILE A 5 8.15 9.46 -8.72
CA ILE A 5 6.77 9.35 -8.23
C ILE A 5 6.79 9.12 -6.71
N PRO A 6 6.23 10.03 -5.90
CA PRO A 6 6.16 9.83 -4.46
C PRO A 6 5.09 8.80 -4.09
N VAL A 7 5.36 7.97 -3.10
CA VAL A 7 4.41 7.01 -2.53
C VAL A 7 4.46 7.10 -1.02
N VAL A 8 3.29 7.28 -0.41
CA VAL A 8 3.17 7.46 1.04
C VAL A 8 2.90 6.11 1.69
N ILE A 9 3.72 5.70 2.66
CA ILE A 9 3.58 4.41 3.33
C ILE A 9 3.35 4.63 4.84
N ALA A 10 2.18 4.25 5.32
CA ALA A 10 1.77 4.26 6.73
C ALA A 10 1.58 2.83 7.24
N SER A 11 2.66 2.03 7.20
CA SER A 11 2.67 0.66 7.72
C SER A 11 4.02 0.33 8.33
N PRO A 12 4.10 -0.01 9.63
CA PRO A 12 5.37 -0.43 10.25
C PRO A 12 5.91 -1.71 9.60
N TYR A 13 5.04 -2.61 9.14
CA TYR A 13 5.46 -3.84 8.46
C TYR A 13 6.17 -3.60 7.12
N LEU A 14 6.05 -2.41 6.55
CA LEU A 14 6.76 -2.04 5.33
C LEU A 14 7.98 -1.14 5.58
N MET A 15 8.00 -0.35 6.67
CA MET A 15 8.99 0.72 6.87
C MET A 15 9.86 0.56 8.13
N GLU A 16 9.57 -0.40 9.00
CA GLU A 16 10.27 -0.58 10.27
C GLU A 16 11.09 -1.86 10.28
N ASP A 17 12.34 -1.76 10.75
CA ASP A 17 13.07 -2.93 11.22
C ASP A 17 12.69 -3.18 12.69
N MET A 18 11.81 -4.16 12.90
CA MET A 18 11.35 -4.52 14.25
C MET A 18 12.48 -5.07 15.14
N SER A 19 13.58 -5.58 14.57
CA SER A 19 14.69 -6.13 15.33
C SER A 19 15.51 -5.07 16.07
N GLU A 20 15.41 -3.80 15.66
CA GLU A 20 16.05 -2.68 16.35
C GLU A 20 15.38 -2.33 17.69
N ARG A 21 14.14 -2.78 17.91
CA ARG A 21 13.28 -2.32 19.02
C ARG A 21 12.73 -3.43 19.90
N TYR A 22 12.66 -4.66 19.39
CA TYR A 22 12.03 -5.78 20.07
C TYR A 22 12.96 -7.00 20.08
N ASP A 23 12.73 -7.90 21.03
CA ASP A 23 13.47 -9.15 21.12
C ASP A 23 13.12 -10.14 19.99
N GLU A 24 13.98 -11.13 19.81
CA GLU A 24 13.84 -12.15 18.76
C GLU A 24 12.53 -12.93 18.87
N HIS A 25 12.06 -13.21 20.08
CA HIS A 25 10.83 -13.96 20.30
C HIS A 25 9.61 -13.18 19.80
N TYR A 26 9.53 -11.89 20.13
CA TYR A 26 8.49 -11.01 19.64
C TYR A 26 8.54 -10.87 18.12
N VAL A 27 9.73 -10.65 17.54
CA VAL A 27 9.90 -10.55 16.08
C VAL A 27 9.45 -11.84 15.38
N GLN A 28 9.75 -13.01 15.95
CA GLN A 28 9.31 -14.28 15.40
C GLN A 28 7.78 -14.42 15.41
N ILE A 29 7.11 -14.00 16.49
CA ILE A 29 5.64 -13.94 16.53
C ILE A 29 5.08 -13.04 15.42
N GLN A 30 5.72 -11.90 15.17
CA GLN A 30 5.30 -10.98 14.11
C GLN A 30 5.42 -11.60 12.72
N LYS A 31 6.49 -12.36 12.47
CA LYS A 31 6.68 -13.09 11.21
C LYS A 31 5.59 -14.15 11.02
N GLU A 32 5.40 -15.00 12.02
CA GLU A 32 4.53 -16.18 11.92
C GLU A 32 3.04 -15.83 11.91
N LYS A 33 2.61 -14.88 12.73
CA LYS A 33 1.17 -14.59 12.91
C LYS A 33 0.67 -13.43 12.06
N PHE A 34 1.54 -12.46 11.78
CA PHE A 34 1.13 -11.18 11.20
C PHE A 34 1.82 -10.87 9.87
N GLY A 35 2.65 -11.80 9.37
CA GLY A 35 3.31 -11.68 8.07
C GLY A 35 4.35 -10.57 8.01
N TYR A 36 5.07 -10.32 9.11
CA TYR A 36 6.26 -9.47 9.07
C TYR A 36 7.36 -10.11 8.22
N ASP A 37 7.94 -9.32 7.31
CA ASP A 37 9.09 -9.69 6.51
C ASP A 37 10.23 -8.70 6.83
N PRO A 38 11.38 -9.17 7.35
CA PRO A 38 12.52 -8.29 7.66
C PRO A 38 13.18 -7.72 6.40
N ASN A 39 12.90 -8.25 5.21
CA ASN A 39 13.39 -7.70 3.94
C ASN A 39 12.45 -6.61 3.39
N ASN A 40 11.83 -5.82 4.29
CA ASN A 40 10.95 -4.73 3.93
C ASN A 40 11.74 -3.47 3.48
N PHE A 41 11.07 -2.32 3.45
CA PHE A 41 11.66 -1.05 3.02
C PHE A 41 12.29 -0.25 4.17
N ALA A 42 12.62 -0.88 5.30
CA ALA A 42 13.35 -0.21 6.38
C ALA A 42 14.65 0.42 5.84
N GLY A 43 14.81 1.72 6.07
CA GLY A 43 15.95 2.50 5.57
C GLY A 43 15.98 2.76 4.06
N VAL A 44 15.03 2.23 3.29
CA VAL A 44 14.93 2.47 1.83
C VAL A 44 14.14 3.74 1.58
N ARG A 45 14.78 4.71 0.92
CA ARG A 45 14.14 5.97 0.51
C ARG A 45 13.60 5.94 -0.91
N GLU A 46 14.20 5.13 -1.77
CA GLU A 46 13.86 5.10 -3.19
C GLU A 46 13.89 3.67 -3.73
N LEU A 47 12.99 3.36 -4.65
CA LEU A 47 13.03 2.16 -5.48
C LEU A 47 13.22 2.58 -6.94
N ASN A 48 14.25 2.04 -7.58
CA ASN A 48 14.54 2.33 -8.98
C ASN A 48 13.92 1.24 -9.88
N GLY A 49 13.02 1.66 -10.76
CA GLY A 49 12.56 0.86 -11.90
C GLY A 49 13.31 1.24 -13.19
N PRO A 50 12.97 0.62 -14.33
CA PRO A 50 13.62 0.92 -15.61
C PRO A 50 13.45 2.37 -16.05
N ASP A 51 12.25 2.94 -15.88
CA ASP A 51 11.88 4.26 -16.40
C ASP A 51 11.44 5.27 -15.32
N LEU A 52 11.38 4.81 -14.07
CA LEU A 52 10.87 5.58 -12.95
C LEU A 52 11.67 5.35 -11.67
N THR A 53 11.66 6.36 -10.81
CA THR A 53 12.14 6.27 -9.43
C THR A 53 10.93 6.47 -8.52
N ILE A 54 10.69 5.53 -7.61
CA ILE A 54 9.65 5.68 -6.59
C ILE A 54 10.29 6.24 -5.34
N GLU A 55 9.87 7.42 -4.91
CA GLU A 55 10.25 7.99 -3.63
C GLU A 55 9.32 7.43 -2.54
N LEU A 56 9.88 6.74 -1.55
CA LEU A 56 9.15 6.17 -0.42
C LEU A 56 9.08 7.18 0.72
N ILE A 57 7.89 7.68 1.01
CA ILE A 57 7.63 8.61 2.10
C ILE A 57 7.11 7.82 3.31
N ASP A 58 7.93 7.71 4.36
CA ASP A 58 7.51 7.13 5.63
C ASP A 58 6.51 8.05 6.33
N ALA A 59 5.26 7.59 6.40
CA ALA A 59 4.14 8.28 7.01
C ALA A 59 3.51 7.46 8.13
N ARG A 60 4.33 6.72 8.88
CA ARG A 60 3.89 6.13 10.17
C ARG A 60 3.43 7.21 11.17
N ASN A 61 3.86 8.46 10.98
CA ASN A 61 3.24 9.63 11.61
C ASN A 61 1.98 10.06 10.81
N SER A 62 0.84 10.12 11.49
CA SER A 62 -0.46 10.48 10.91
C SER A 62 -0.45 11.81 10.17
N ASP A 63 0.33 12.80 10.62
CA ASP A 63 0.32 14.13 10.01
C ASP A 63 0.85 14.11 8.57
N ILE A 64 1.88 13.29 8.30
CA ILE A 64 2.41 13.14 6.94
C ILE A 64 1.37 12.42 6.07
N PHE A 65 0.75 11.36 6.58
CA PHE A 65 -0.27 10.62 5.85
C PHE A 65 -1.46 11.50 5.45
N LEU A 66 -1.86 12.40 6.34
CA LEU A 66 -2.98 13.31 6.13
C LEU A 66 -2.64 14.45 5.16
N ASN A 67 -1.40 14.95 5.13
CA ASN A 67 -1.05 16.18 4.40
C ASN A 67 -0.22 15.98 3.13
N ALA A 68 0.49 14.86 2.99
CA ALA A 68 1.30 14.57 1.80
C ALA A 68 0.41 14.50 0.56
N LYS A 69 0.96 14.85 -0.60
CA LYS A 69 0.32 14.68 -1.92
C LYS A 69 1.07 13.61 -2.70
N ALA A 70 0.45 12.46 -2.87
CA ALA A 70 0.98 11.36 -3.65
C ALA A 70 -0.13 10.71 -4.48
N PRO A 71 0.19 10.11 -5.63
CA PRO A 71 -0.77 9.31 -6.39
C PRO A 71 -1.20 8.02 -5.68
N LEU A 72 -0.40 7.53 -4.73
CA LEU A 72 -0.65 6.30 -4.00
C LEU A 72 -0.26 6.43 -2.53
N TYR A 73 -1.15 5.95 -1.67
CA TYR A 73 -0.94 5.76 -0.25
C TYR A 73 -1.09 4.27 0.07
N ILE A 74 -0.20 3.72 0.89
CA ILE A 74 -0.28 2.34 1.36
C ILE A 74 -0.41 2.38 2.88
N SER A 75 -1.42 1.72 3.43
CA SER A 75 -1.62 1.68 4.87
C SER A 75 -1.99 0.29 5.36
N GLY A 76 -1.76 0.04 6.66
CA GLY A 76 -2.27 -1.15 7.33
C GLY A 76 -3.79 -1.13 7.48
N SER A 77 -4.32 -2.00 8.34
CA SER A 77 -5.77 -2.15 8.55
C SER A 77 -6.12 -2.35 10.03
N THR A 78 -5.42 -1.71 10.96
CA THR A 78 -5.85 -1.72 12.37
C THR A 78 -7.07 -0.81 12.54
N SER A 79 -7.93 -1.02 13.56
CA SER A 79 -9.14 -0.20 13.75
C SER A 79 -8.86 1.31 13.73
N ALA A 80 -7.75 1.74 14.33
CA ALA A 80 -7.39 3.16 14.37
C ALA A 80 -7.03 3.70 12.98
N VAL A 81 -6.31 2.92 12.18
CA VAL A 81 -5.95 3.27 10.80
C VAL A 81 -7.19 3.26 9.91
N GLU A 82 -8.05 2.26 10.04
CA GLU A 82 -9.28 2.13 9.26
C GLU A 82 -10.21 3.32 9.51
N ARG A 83 -10.35 3.77 10.77
CA ARG A 83 -11.10 4.99 11.07
C ARG A 83 -10.53 6.23 10.36
N VAL A 84 -9.21 6.40 10.32
CA VAL A 84 -8.57 7.52 9.61
C VAL A 84 -8.80 7.41 8.10
N VAL A 85 -8.69 6.21 7.52
CA VAL A 85 -8.96 6.00 6.09
C VAL A 85 -10.43 6.28 5.77
N HIS A 86 -11.35 5.92 6.66
CA HIS A 86 -12.77 6.22 6.53
C HIS A 86 -13.04 7.73 6.53
N GLU A 87 -12.40 8.49 7.42
CA GLU A 87 -12.49 9.96 7.43
C GLU A 87 -11.92 10.59 6.15
N LEU A 88 -10.99 9.92 5.46
CA LEU A 88 -10.43 10.36 4.18
C LEU A 88 -11.27 9.98 2.96
N ARG A 89 -12.40 9.29 3.14
CA ARG A 89 -13.33 9.04 2.03
C ARG A 89 -13.77 10.36 1.39
N GLY A 90 -13.80 10.39 0.07
CA GLY A 90 -14.14 11.58 -0.71
C GLY A 90 -12.94 12.50 -0.99
N SER A 91 -11.77 12.24 -0.38
CA SER A 91 -10.54 13.00 -0.67
C SER A 91 -9.94 12.74 -2.06
N ARG A 92 -10.51 11.79 -2.83
CA ARG A 92 -10.02 11.32 -4.14
C ARG A 92 -8.60 10.72 -4.10
N ARG A 93 -8.11 10.33 -2.93
CA ARG A 93 -6.83 9.63 -2.77
C ARG A 93 -6.97 8.15 -3.08
N VAL A 94 -5.99 7.59 -3.79
CA VAL A 94 -5.88 6.14 -3.94
C VAL A 94 -5.16 5.60 -2.72
N ILE A 95 -5.93 5.02 -1.79
CA ILE A 95 -5.39 4.36 -0.61
C ILE A 95 -5.48 2.86 -0.81
N ALA A 96 -4.34 2.19 -0.72
CA ALA A 96 -4.22 0.74 -0.80
C ALA A 96 -4.09 0.14 0.61
N ARG A 97 -4.87 -0.90 0.88
CA ARG A 97 -4.77 -1.68 2.11
C ARG A 97 -3.64 -2.71 1.98
N PHE A 98 -2.78 -2.80 2.98
CA PHE A 98 -1.74 -3.82 3.10
C PHE A 98 -2.00 -4.66 4.36
N SER A 99 -2.65 -5.81 4.20
CA SER A 99 -3.22 -6.54 5.32
C SER A 99 -3.18 -8.06 5.18
N ILE A 100 -3.19 -8.74 6.33
CA ILE A 100 -3.43 -10.18 6.44
C ILE A 100 -4.90 -10.55 6.11
N PHE A 101 -5.82 -9.58 6.14
CA PHE A 101 -7.23 -9.77 5.78
C PHE A 101 -7.51 -9.55 4.29
N TYR A 102 -6.47 -9.57 3.46
CA TYR A 102 -6.55 -9.42 2.02
C TYR A 102 -7.73 -10.20 1.40
N GLY A 103 -8.53 -9.50 0.59
CA GLY A 103 -9.74 -10.00 -0.06
C GLY A 103 -10.95 -10.20 0.85
N LYS A 104 -10.87 -9.83 2.14
CA LYS A 104 -11.89 -10.06 3.15
C LYS A 104 -12.14 -8.84 4.03
N ALA A 105 -13.21 -8.91 4.82
CA ALA A 105 -13.46 -7.98 5.91
C ALA A 105 -12.29 -7.97 6.92
N SER A 106 -12.02 -6.80 7.48
CA SER A 106 -11.05 -6.62 8.56
C SER A 106 -11.45 -7.45 9.78
N GLY A 107 -10.51 -8.20 10.35
CA GLY A 107 -10.72 -8.85 11.64
C GLY A 107 -10.80 -7.87 12.82
N TYR A 108 -10.52 -6.58 12.60
CA TYR A 108 -10.56 -5.55 13.64
C TYR A 108 -11.85 -4.73 13.62
N SER A 109 -12.28 -4.23 12.45
CA SER A 109 -13.52 -3.44 12.34
C SER A 109 -14.73 -4.24 11.87
N GLY A 110 -14.51 -5.35 11.15
CA GLY A 110 -15.56 -6.10 10.46
C GLY A 110 -15.90 -5.55 9.07
N ASP A 111 -15.32 -4.42 8.67
CA ASP A 111 -15.62 -3.76 7.40
C ASP A 111 -14.80 -4.36 6.25
N TYR A 112 -15.41 -4.41 5.08
CA TYR A 112 -14.72 -4.64 3.81
C TYR A 112 -13.88 -3.42 3.41
N PRO A 113 -12.80 -3.61 2.63
CA PRO A 113 -11.89 -2.51 2.29
C PRO A 113 -12.60 -1.34 1.59
N GLU A 114 -13.57 -1.60 0.72
CA GLU A 114 -14.38 -0.59 0.06
C GLU A 114 -15.30 0.19 0.99
N GLU A 115 -15.71 -0.36 2.14
CA GLU A 115 -16.55 0.32 3.12
C GLU A 115 -15.70 1.32 3.92
N THR A 116 -14.47 0.92 4.25
CA THR A 116 -13.48 1.79 4.90
C THR A 116 -12.95 2.89 3.96
N GLY A 117 -12.89 2.66 2.65
CA GLY A 117 -12.39 3.65 1.69
C GLY A 117 -11.04 3.32 1.08
N TYR A 118 -10.61 2.06 1.17
CA TYR A 118 -9.48 1.57 0.39
C TYR A 118 -9.93 1.32 -1.04
N ALA A 119 -9.17 1.84 -1.99
CA ALA A 119 -9.40 1.67 -3.43
C ALA A 119 -8.72 0.41 -3.98
N LEU A 120 -7.64 -0.03 -3.32
CA LEU A 120 -6.88 -1.22 -3.66
C LEU A 120 -6.67 -2.06 -2.40
N ASP A 121 -6.53 -3.37 -2.57
CA ASP A 121 -6.20 -4.31 -1.50
C ASP A 121 -5.02 -5.19 -1.93
N ILE A 122 -3.92 -5.09 -1.20
CA ILE A 122 -2.63 -5.71 -1.50
C ILE A 122 -2.41 -6.83 -0.47
N PRO A 123 -1.98 -8.03 -0.90
CA PRO A 123 -1.63 -9.11 0.03
C PRO A 123 -0.51 -8.65 0.96
N LYS A 124 -0.42 -9.26 2.15
CA LYS A 124 0.66 -9.01 3.13
C LYS A 124 2.01 -9.59 2.65
N SER A 125 2.52 -9.06 1.54
CA SER A 125 3.75 -9.47 0.87
C SER A 125 4.54 -8.22 0.45
N VAL A 126 5.75 -8.06 1.00
CA VAL A 126 6.66 -6.96 0.61
C VAL A 126 6.99 -7.04 -0.88
N GLU A 127 7.24 -8.24 -1.40
CA GLU A 127 7.55 -8.44 -2.81
C GLU A 127 6.40 -8.02 -3.73
N ALA A 128 5.13 -8.28 -3.34
CA ALA A 128 3.99 -7.80 -4.11
C ALA A 128 3.93 -6.27 -4.14
N VAL A 129 4.17 -5.61 -3.00
CA VAL A 129 4.27 -4.13 -2.95
C VAL A 129 5.42 -3.65 -3.83
N LYS A 130 6.62 -4.23 -3.70
CA LYS A 130 7.81 -3.84 -4.47
C LYS A 130 7.54 -3.95 -5.98
N ARG A 131 6.97 -5.07 -6.43
CA ARG A 131 6.61 -5.28 -7.84
C ARG A 131 5.57 -4.28 -8.32
N MET A 132 4.54 -4.00 -7.53
CA MET A 132 3.53 -2.99 -7.87
C MET A 132 4.18 -1.62 -8.03
N LEU A 133 5.03 -1.22 -7.08
CA LEU A 133 5.70 0.08 -7.09
C LEU A 133 6.71 0.21 -8.24
N THR A 134 7.39 -0.86 -8.64
CA THR A 134 8.32 -0.81 -9.78
C THR A 134 7.67 -1.13 -11.14
N HIS A 135 6.35 -1.39 -11.17
CA HIS A 135 5.62 -1.63 -12.40
C HIS A 135 5.23 -0.32 -13.09
N THR A 136 6.02 0.07 -14.10
CA THR A 136 5.87 1.35 -14.82
C THR A 136 4.44 1.66 -15.28
N PRO A 137 3.71 0.76 -15.96
CA PRO A 137 2.35 1.05 -16.42
C PRO A 137 1.40 1.39 -15.27
N THR A 138 1.47 0.67 -14.15
CA THR A 138 0.60 0.88 -12.98
C THR A 138 0.88 2.23 -12.31
N MET A 139 2.15 2.55 -12.05
CA MET A 139 2.51 3.78 -11.35
C MET A 139 2.27 5.03 -12.19
N LEU A 140 2.48 4.97 -13.51
CA LEU A 140 2.13 6.06 -14.41
C LEU A 140 0.62 6.28 -14.45
N ALA A 141 -0.18 5.22 -14.55
CA ALA A 141 -1.64 5.34 -14.55
C ALA A 141 -2.19 5.94 -13.24
N LEU A 142 -1.62 5.57 -12.08
CA LEU A 142 -1.93 6.20 -10.79
C LEU A 142 -1.58 7.69 -10.79
N GLN A 143 -0.39 8.04 -11.28
CA GLN A 143 0.08 9.43 -11.36
C GLN A 143 -0.74 10.29 -12.31
N GLU A 144 -1.20 9.72 -13.42
CA GLU A 144 -1.98 10.39 -14.46
C GLU A 144 -3.49 10.30 -14.22
N ARG A 145 -3.90 9.61 -13.15
CA ARG A 145 -5.31 9.46 -12.77
C ARG A 145 -6.17 8.84 -13.87
N ASN A 146 -5.61 7.89 -14.61
CA ASN A 146 -6.29 7.16 -15.68
C ASN A 146 -6.75 5.78 -15.19
N LEU A 147 -8.05 5.62 -14.98
CA LEU A 147 -8.62 4.37 -14.45
C LEU A 147 -8.44 3.19 -15.41
N ASP A 148 -8.70 3.38 -16.70
CA ASP A 148 -8.63 2.29 -17.69
C ASP A 148 -7.20 1.75 -17.81
N ASP A 149 -6.21 2.64 -17.82
CA ASP A 149 -4.81 2.25 -17.88
C ASP A 149 -4.32 1.65 -16.56
N LEU A 150 -4.88 2.09 -15.42
CA LEU A 150 -4.61 1.47 -14.13
C LEU A 150 -5.11 0.02 -14.11
N LEU A 151 -6.34 -0.23 -14.58
CA LEU A 151 -6.92 -1.57 -14.63
C LEU A 151 -6.12 -2.49 -15.56
N LYS A 152 -5.70 -2.01 -16.73
CA LYS A 152 -4.81 -2.76 -17.64
C LYS A 152 -3.47 -3.06 -17.00
N GLY A 153 -2.86 -2.05 -16.35
CA GLY A 153 -1.57 -2.19 -15.68
C GLY A 153 -1.61 -3.19 -14.52
N LEU A 154 -2.66 -3.14 -13.69
CA LEU A 154 -2.87 -4.11 -12.62
C LEU A 154 -3.11 -5.52 -13.16
N ASN A 155 -3.89 -5.67 -14.23
CA ASN A 155 -4.09 -6.98 -14.86
C ASN A 155 -2.78 -7.57 -15.40
N ASP A 156 -1.90 -6.75 -15.96
CA ASP A 156 -0.59 -7.19 -16.43
C ASP A 156 0.35 -7.58 -15.28
N LEU A 157 0.48 -6.70 -14.28
CA LEU A 157 1.22 -6.96 -13.05
C LEU A 157 0.79 -8.28 -12.39
N ASN A 158 -0.52 -8.49 -12.26
CA ASN A 158 -1.10 -9.62 -11.55
C ASN A 158 -0.77 -10.99 -12.19
N LYS A 159 -0.38 -11.05 -13.48
CA LYS A 159 0.11 -12.29 -14.11
C LYS A 159 1.41 -12.79 -13.50
N HIS A 160 2.15 -11.92 -12.81
CA HIS A 160 3.47 -12.18 -12.27
C HIS A 160 3.49 -12.20 -10.73
N LEU A 161 2.32 -12.08 -10.08
CA LEU A 161 2.19 -12.16 -8.63
C LEU A 161 1.59 -13.51 -8.22
N GLN A 162 2.03 -14.04 -7.07
CA GLN A 162 1.41 -15.23 -6.48
C GLN A 162 -0.02 -14.95 -6.00
N GLN A 163 -0.25 -13.74 -5.48
CA GLN A 163 -1.56 -13.23 -5.10
C GLN A 163 -1.73 -11.85 -5.76
N PRO A 164 -2.84 -11.60 -6.47
CA PRO A 164 -3.01 -10.35 -7.19
C PRO A 164 -3.16 -9.15 -6.25
N VAL A 165 -2.95 -7.94 -6.76
CA VAL A 165 -3.50 -6.72 -6.16
C VAL A 165 -4.95 -6.62 -6.61
N LEU A 166 -5.87 -6.53 -5.65
CA LEU A 166 -7.31 -6.40 -5.91
C LEU A 166 -7.68 -4.93 -6.03
N THR A 167 -8.60 -4.64 -6.94
CA THR A 167 -9.36 -3.39 -6.91
C THR A 167 -10.59 -3.57 -6.03
N THR A 168 -11.04 -2.49 -5.42
CA THR A 168 -12.29 -2.47 -4.67
C THR A 168 -13.34 -1.67 -5.44
N PRO A 169 -14.64 -1.85 -5.18
CA PRO A 169 -15.69 -0.99 -5.73
C PRO A 169 -15.42 0.51 -5.54
N TYR A 170 -14.76 0.90 -4.44
CA TYR A 170 -14.43 2.29 -4.12
C TYR A 170 -13.44 2.93 -5.10
N LEU A 171 -12.65 2.15 -5.84
CA LEU A 171 -11.70 2.67 -6.83
C LEU A 171 -12.38 3.56 -7.87
N GLN A 172 -13.60 3.20 -8.31
CA GLN A 172 -14.34 3.99 -9.29
C GLN A 172 -14.70 5.37 -8.74
N GLU A 173 -15.17 5.45 -7.49
CA GLU A 173 -15.46 6.72 -6.81
C GLU A 173 -14.22 7.60 -6.71
N VAL A 174 -13.07 7.00 -6.44
CA VAL A 174 -11.80 7.73 -6.33
C VAL A 174 -11.38 8.36 -7.65
N PHE A 175 -11.68 7.73 -8.79
CA PHE A 175 -11.31 8.21 -10.14
C PHE A 175 -12.39 9.07 -10.83
N SER A 176 -13.56 9.24 -10.19
CA SER A 176 -14.68 10.10 -10.63
C SER A 176 -14.47 11.57 -10.25
#